data_AF-A0A1D8IRS0-F1
#
_entry.id   AF-A0A1D8IRS0-F1
#
_cell.length_a   1.000
_cell.length_b   1.000
_cell.length_c   1.000
_cell.angle_alpha   90.00
_cell.angle_beta   90.00
_cell.angle_gamma   90.00
#
_symmetry.space_group_name_H-M   'P 1'
#
loop_
_entity.id
_entity.type
_entity.pdbx_description
1 polymer ?
#
loop_
_entity_poly.entity_id
_entity_poly.type
_entity_poly.pdbx_seq_one_letter_code
_entity_poly.pdbx_strand_id
1 'polypeptide(L)'
;MVLVLIEEKWVFLVGAITPLESPKNGEATAHYYGNAILREDYLDTNEVRCFYEELGQRFFMLEDKKVIFELSSNQGGYTHYFRNNNYMKRSGDVYETNVNNRNILPSEPLINSDSPFFPDVYEAAAYWLDISVYNRSSDSRNWSLMLILPECRAGLFDVRKFGEELSLKVEQDPSHPELVIKCIYWSGGKIHHLEPTIIGGACSLNFPSGTGRVELALIRERNELIDLIRIENFEAGIGEFDHVNLGHASLSRKVGEARMLGEGPRLEFKPFISPKDAYKYTELLETVAAFSNSAGGSAYIGIRDDGALSGINDPSEGESRFFGSYYKCSLDKESCCKYSDDIKRLINDKLVNHAEEITYEFANIAEVYILIIDVPESTNKPVHIKDQRDIFVRRGANNIRLYPHEYGSYICDHGRPASELSMF
;
A
#
# COMPACT_ATOMS: atom_id res chain seq x y z
N MET A 1 -13.93 -9.28 -12.42
CA MET A 1 -13.43 -10.58 -12.90
C MET A 1 -12.62 -10.42 -14.18
N VAL A 2 -11.73 -11.37 -14.45
CA VAL A 2 -10.90 -11.42 -15.66
C VAL A 2 -11.11 -12.75 -16.37
N LEU A 3 -11.42 -12.68 -17.66
CA LEU A 3 -11.65 -13.82 -18.55
C LEU A 3 -10.67 -13.79 -19.71
N VAL A 4 -10.31 -14.97 -20.21
CA VAL A 4 -9.36 -15.13 -21.31
C VAL A 4 -9.92 -16.10 -22.33
N LEU A 5 -9.66 -15.86 -23.61
CA LEU A 5 -10.02 -16.75 -24.70
C LEU A 5 -8.86 -17.73 -24.94
N ILE A 6 -9.11 -19.03 -24.76
CA ILE A 6 -8.16 -20.11 -25.01
C ILE A 6 -8.84 -21.15 -25.91
N GLU A 7 -8.23 -21.47 -27.05
CA GLU A 7 -8.76 -22.47 -27.99
C GLU A 7 -10.26 -22.24 -28.32
N GLU A 8 -10.61 -20.99 -28.65
CA GLU A 8 -11.98 -20.55 -28.96
C GLU A 8 -12.99 -20.66 -27.79
N LYS A 9 -12.52 -20.90 -26.56
CA LYS A 9 -13.35 -20.96 -25.36
C LYS A 9 -13.00 -19.85 -24.39
N TRP A 10 -14.02 -19.15 -23.91
CA TRP A 10 -13.86 -18.21 -22.81
C TRP A 10 -13.68 -18.98 -21.51
N VAL A 11 -12.55 -18.75 -20.88
CA VAL A 11 -12.16 -19.34 -19.62
C VAL A 11 -11.98 -18.26 -18.58
N PHE A 12 -12.22 -18.63 -17.33
CA PHE A 12 -12.10 -17.73 -16.21
C PHE A 12 -10.68 -17.74 -15.67
N LEU A 13 -10.01 -16.58 -15.63
CA LEU A 13 -8.72 -16.47 -14.95
C LEU A 13 -8.93 -16.23 -13.46
N VAL A 14 -9.63 -15.18 -13.06
CA VAL A 14 -9.76 -14.84 -11.64
C VAL A 14 -10.94 -13.89 -11.42
N GLY A 15 -11.54 -13.93 -10.24
CA GLY A 15 -12.63 -13.04 -9.89
C GLY A 15 -12.82 -12.94 -8.40
N ALA A 16 -13.25 -11.76 -7.96
CA ALA A 16 -13.65 -11.48 -6.59
C ALA A 16 -15.05 -10.89 -6.59
N ILE A 17 -15.86 -11.31 -5.63
CA ILE A 17 -17.11 -10.67 -5.24
C ILE A 17 -16.85 -10.04 -3.86
N THR A 18 -16.98 -8.72 -3.79
CA THR A 18 -16.77 -7.94 -2.57
C THR A 18 -18.05 -7.15 -2.27
N PRO A 19 -18.44 -7.00 -0.99
CA PRO A 19 -19.50 -6.08 -0.63
C PRO A 19 -19.02 -4.64 -0.82
N LEU A 20 -19.95 -3.78 -1.22
CA LEU A 20 -19.73 -2.34 -1.27
C LEU A 20 -20.07 -1.70 0.07
N GLU A 21 -19.25 -0.75 0.52
CA GLU A 21 -19.54 0.07 1.71
C GLU A 21 -20.73 1.00 1.50
N SER A 22 -21.04 1.33 0.26
CA SER A 22 -22.20 2.14 -0.12
C SER A 22 -22.74 1.68 -1.46
N PRO A 23 -24.07 1.72 -1.68
CA PRO A 23 -24.65 1.39 -2.97
C PRO A 23 -24.03 2.27 -4.06
N LYS A 24 -23.39 1.64 -5.03
CA LYS A 24 -22.99 2.32 -6.27
C LYS A 24 -24.10 2.10 -7.29
N ASN A 25 -24.69 3.19 -7.79
CA ASN A 25 -25.52 3.15 -8.99
C ASN A 25 -24.61 3.19 -10.23
N GLY A 26 -23.65 2.28 -10.30
CA GLY A 26 -22.73 2.15 -11.43
C GLY A 26 -23.32 1.26 -12.51
N GLU A 27 -23.13 1.63 -13.76
CA GLU A 27 -23.29 0.69 -14.86
C GLU A 27 -22.13 -0.32 -14.81
N ALA A 28 -22.39 -1.56 -15.21
CA ALA A 28 -21.34 -2.56 -15.38
C ALA A 28 -20.27 -2.02 -16.33
N THR A 29 -18.98 -2.18 -15.96
CA THR A 29 -17.87 -1.75 -16.79
C THR A 29 -17.16 -2.97 -17.38
N ALA A 30 -16.80 -2.90 -18.66
CA ALA A 30 -16.08 -3.97 -19.33
C ALA A 30 -15.05 -3.42 -20.33
N HIS A 31 -13.85 -4.00 -20.33
CA HIS A 31 -12.80 -3.73 -21.32
C HIS A 31 -12.49 -5.00 -22.12
N TYR A 32 -12.42 -4.85 -23.43
CA TYR A 32 -12.30 -5.95 -24.39
C TYR A 32 -10.96 -5.89 -25.12
N TYR A 33 -10.14 -6.94 -25.06
CA TYR A 33 -8.79 -6.98 -25.64
C TYR A 33 -8.62 -8.06 -26.71
N GLY A 34 -9.71 -8.44 -27.38
CA GLY A 34 -9.71 -9.53 -28.36
C GLY A 34 -9.62 -10.91 -27.72
N ASN A 35 -8.55 -11.20 -26.98
CA ASN A 35 -8.31 -12.46 -26.27
C ASN A 35 -8.56 -12.38 -24.75
N ALA A 36 -8.90 -11.23 -24.19
CA ALA A 36 -9.25 -11.07 -22.78
C ALA A 36 -10.42 -10.11 -22.57
N ILE A 37 -11.14 -10.31 -21.47
CA ILE A 37 -12.21 -9.42 -20.98
C ILE A 37 -11.94 -9.12 -19.52
N LEU A 38 -11.88 -7.84 -19.17
CA LEU A 38 -11.90 -7.39 -17.77
C LEU A 38 -13.28 -6.78 -17.51
N ARG A 39 -13.98 -7.28 -16.50
CA ARG A 39 -15.36 -6.86 -16.20
C ARG A 39 -15.58 -6.61 -14.73
N GLU A 40 -16.36 -5.59 -14.42
CA GLU A 40 -16.89 -5.28 -13.11
C GLU A 40 -18.42 -5.18 -13.22
N ASP A 41 -19.12 -5.91 -12.37
CA ASP A 41 -20.58 -5.88 -12.27
C ASP A 41 -20.99 -5.51 -10.84
N TYR A 42 -22.18 -4.94 -10.71
CA TYR A 42 -22.81 -4.61 -9.45
C TYR A 42 -24.01 -5.51 -9.27
N LEU A 43 -23.92 -6.42 -8.29
CA LEU A 43 -24.93 -7.45 -8.05
C LEU A 43 -25.61 -7.19 -6.71
N ASP A 44 -26.93 -7.25 -6.68
CA ASP A 44 -27.68 -7.37 -5.44
C ASP A 44 -27.56 -8.77 -4.82
N THR A 45 -28.10 -8.97 -3.61
CA THR A 45 -28.00 -10.26 -2.91
C THR A 45 -28.68 -11.41 -3.67
N ASN A 46 -29.78 -11.15 -4.38
CA ASN A 46 -30.46 -12.17 -5.17
C ASN A 46 -29.65 -12.50 -6.43
N GLU A 47 -29.07 -11.50 -7.09
CA GLU A 47 -28.21 -11.67 -8.27
C GLU A 47 -26.94 -12.44 -7.93
N VAL A 48 -26.30 -12.15 -6.78
CA VAL A 48 -25.18 -12.95 -6.27
C VAL A 48 -25.59 -14.41 -6.08
N ARG A 49 -26.78 -14.67 -5.49
CA ARG A 49 -27.28 -16.04 -5.34
C ARG A 49 -27.50 -16.72 -6.69
N CYS A 50 -28.16 -16.05 -7.63
CA CYS A 50 -28.37 -16.56 -8.98
C CYS A 50 -27.03 -16.88 -9.67
N PHE A 51 -26.04 -16.00 -9.54
CA PHE A 51 -24.69 -16.23 -10.06
C PHE A 51 -24.05 -17.50 -9.48
N TYR A 52 -24.19 -17.74 -8.18
CA TYR A 52 -23.71 -19.00 -7.57
C TYR A 52 -24.47 -20.24 -8.04
N GLU A 53 -25.77 -20.14 -8.27
CA GLU A 53 -26.57 -21.23 -8.83
C GLU A 53 -26.12 -21.56 -10.27
N GLU A 54 -25.83 -20.54 -11.09
CA GLU A 54 -25.26 -20.70 -12.43
C GLU A 54 -23.87 -21.34 -12.40
N LEU A 55 -23.00 -20.92 -11.47
CA LEU A 55 -21.70 -21.56 -11.28
C LEU A 55 -21.83 -23.06 -10.94
N GLY A 56 -22.86 -23.44 -10.19
CA GLY A 56 -23.21 -24.84 -9.94
C GLY A 56 -23.53 -25.64 -11.21
N GLN A 57 -24.00 -24.97 -12.27
CA GLN A 57 -24.23 -25.55 -13.59
C GLN A 57 -22.96 -25.67 -14.44
N ARG A 58 -21.79 -25.23 -13.93
CA ARG A 58 -20.47 -25.28 -14.59
C ARG A 58 -20.33 -24.37 -15.82
N PHE A 59 -21.24 -23.42 -15.99
CA PHE A 59 -21.11 -22.35 -16.97
C PHE A 59 -21.95 -21.17 -16.51
N PHE A 60 -21.61 -19.96 -16.96
CA PHE A 60 -22.54 -18.84 -16.91
C PHE A 60 -22.53 -18.10 -18.25
N MET A 61 -23.56 -17.31 -18.48
CA MET A 61 -23.69 -16.50 -19.69
C MET A 61 -23.17 -15.10 -19.42
N LEU A 62 -22.13 -14.70 -20.15
CA LEU A 62 -21.65 -13.34 -20.18
C LEU A 62 -22.09 -12.68 -21.49
N GLU A 63 -23.16 -11.90 -21.44
CA GLU A 63 -23.81 -11.39 -22.65
C GLU A 63 -24.23 -12.56 -23.56
N ASP A 64 -23.64 -12.66 -24.75
CA ASP A 64 -23.82 -13.75 -25.71
C ASP A 64 -22.74 -14.84 -25.60
N LYS A 65 -21.78 -14.70 -24.68
CA LYS A 65 -20.61 -15.58 -24.54
C LYS A 65 -20.86 -16.59 -23.42
N LYS A 66 -20.77 -17.88 -23.74
CA LYS A 66 -20.80 -18.94 -22.74
C LYS A 66 -19.42 -19.10 -22.10
N VAL A 67 -19.29 -18.79 -20.82
CA VAL A 67 -18.05 -18.97 -20.05
C VAL A 67 -18.13 -20.30 -19.32
N ILE A 68 -17.15 -21.18 -19.53
CA ILE A 68 -17.15 -22.54 -18.97
C ILE A 68 -16.32 -22.58 -17.69
N PHE A 69 -16.87 -23.22 -16.64
CA PHE A 69 -16.25 -23.41 -15.34
C PHE A 69 -16.12 -24.88 -15.02
N GLU A 70 -14.90 -25.41 -15.05
CA GLU A 70 -14.65 -26.73 -14.48
C GLU A 70 -14.39 -26.60 -12.98
N LEU A 71 -15.45 -26.55 -12.18
CA LEU A 71 -15.29 -26.54 -10.72
C LEU A 71 -14.58 -27.83 -10.28
N SER A 72 -13.47 -27.67 -9.58
CA SER A 72 -12.80 -28.80 -8.97
C SER A 72 -13.69 -29.37 -7.85
N SER A 73 -14.07 -30.64 -7.96
CA SER A 73 -15.07 -31.28 -7.07
C SER A 73 -14.75 -31.26 -5.56
N ASN A 74 -13.56 -30.81 -5.14
CA ASN A 74 -13.06 -30.89 -3.77
C ASN A 74 -12.33 -29.62 -3.25
N GLN A 75 -12.40 -28.45 -3.91
CA GLN A 75 -11.55 -27.30 -3.53
C GLN A 75 -12.31 -26.00 -3.24
N GLY A 76 -13.50 -26.12 -2.63
CA GLY A 76 -14.09 -25.01 -1.90
C GLY A 76 -13.34 -24.82 -0.58
N GLY A 77 -12.61 -23.71 -0.45
CA GLY A 77 -11.92 -23.31 0.78
C GLY A 77 -12.73 -22.27 1.53
N TYR A 78 -12.76 -22.38 2.86
CA TYR A 78 -13.18 -21.31 3.76
C TYR A 78 -12.00 -20.98 4.66
N THR A 79 -11.62 -19.71 4.72
CA THR A 79 -10.60 -19.23 5.65
C THR A 79 -11.02 -17.88 6.21
N HIS A 80 -11.00 -17.77 7.53
CA HIS A 80 -11.05 -16.47 8.19
C HIS A 80 -9.65 -15.85 8.15
N TYR A 81 -9.56 -14.67 7.56
CA TYR A 81 -8.34 -13.90 7.51
C TYR A 81 -8.41 -12.75 8.50
N PHE A 82 -7.33 -12.58 9.26
CA PHE A 82 -7.16 -11.40 10.08
C PHE A 82 -6.81 -10.19 9.23
N ARG A 83 -6.88 -9.04 9.88
CA ARG A 83 -6.75 -7.73 9.28
C ARG A 83 -5.51 -7.61 8.41
N ASN A 84 -5.71 -6.93 7.28
CA ASN A 84 -4.70 -6.63 6.28
C ASN A 84 -3.98 -7.87 5.74
N ASN A 85 -4.79 -8.79 5.29
CA ASN A 85 -4.35 -9.97 4.57
C ASN A 85 -4.21 -9.67 3.07
N ASN A 86 -3.92 -10.69 2.27
CA ASN A 86 -3.72 -10.55 0.82
C ASN A 86 -5.00 -10.22 0.04
N TYR A 87 -6.18 -10.32 0.66
CA TYR A 87 -7.48 -10.14 0.03
C TYR A 87 -8.09 -8.78 0.39
N MET A 88 -8.00 -8.36 1.66
CA MET A 88 -8.70 -7.19 2.18
C MET A 88 -7.97 -6.53 3.34
N LYS A 89 -8.26 -5.23 3.54
CA LYS A 89 -7.72 -4.43 4.65
C LYS A 89 -8.33 -4.82 6.00
N ARG A 90 -9.62 -5.18 6.07
CA ARG A 90 -10.27 -5.60 7.32
C ARG A 90 -10.02 -7.09 7.61
N SER A 91 -10.26 -7.53 8.84
CA SER A 91 -10.49 -8.96 9.11
C SER A 91 -11.74 -9.40 8.35
N GLY A 92 -11.89 -10.68 8.08
CA GLY A 92 -13.09 -11.16 7.39
C GLY A 92 -12.94 -12.57 6.86
N ASP A 93 -13.98 -13.04 6.20
CA ASP A 93 -14.05 -14.38 5.65
C ASP A 93 -13.79 -14.36 4.15
N VAL A 94 -13.03 -15.35 3.67
CA VAL A 94 -12.88 -15.61 2.25
C VAL A 94 -13.36 -17.02 1.95
N TYR A 95 -14.30 -17.11 1.03
CA TYR A 95 -14.71 -18.38 0.41
C TYR A 95 -14.09 -18.43 -0.97
N GLU A 96 -13.30 -19.45 -1.25
CA GLU A 96 -12.58 -19.59 -2.51
C GLU A 96 -13.02 -20.88 -3.20
N THR A 97 -13.30 -20.81 -4.49
CA THR A 97 -13.50 -22.00 -5.32
C THR A 97 -12.51 -21.99 -6.48
N ASN A 98 -11.72 -23.06 -6.59
CA ASN A 98 -10.78 -23.24 -7.67
C ASN A 98 -11.51 -23.76 -8.92
N VAL A 99 -11.35 -23.03 -10.01
CA VAL A 99 -11.71 -23.40 -11.37
C VAL A 99 -10.54 -24.18 -11.94
N ASN A 100 -10.76 -25.45 -12.29
CA ASN A 100 -9.72 -26.32 -12.80
C ASN A 100 -9.41 -25.98 -14.25
N ASN A 101 -8.55 -25.00 -14.46
CA ASN A 101 -8.05 -24.68 -15.78
C ASN A 101 -6.57 -24.34 -15.66
N ARG A 102 -5.70 -25.25 -16.12
CA ARG A 102 -4.24 -25.06 -16.08
C ARG A 102 -3.67 -24.78 -17.47
N ASN A 103 -4.49 -24.22 -18.34
CA ASN A 103 -4.03 -23.84 -19.67
C ASN A 103 -2.98 -22.74 -19.55
N ILE A 104 -1.99 -22.79 -20.44
CA ILE A 104 -0.98 -21.73 -20.56
C ILE A 104 -1.71 -20.49 -21.08
N LEU A 105 -1.72 -19.42 -20.30
CA LEU A 105 -2.30 -18.15 -20.73
C LEU A 105 -1.43 -17.50 -21.81
N PRO A 106 -2.04 -16.79 -22.77
CA PRO A 106 -1.30 -15.93 -23.67
C PRO A 106 -0.56 -14.86 -22.86
N SER A 107 0.74 -14.71 -23.14
CA SER A 107 1.61 -13.66 -22.57
C SER A 107 1.68 -12.43 -23.47
N GLU A 108 0.66 -12.22 -24.30
CA GLU A 108 0.61 -11.11 -25.24
C GLU A 108 0.12 -9.84 -24.53
N PRO A 109 0.65 -8.65 -24.91
CA PRO A 109 0.13 -7.39 -24.40
C PRO A 109 -1.35 -7.20 -24.70
N LEU A 110 -2.07 -6.67 -23.71
CA LEU A 110 -3.47 -6.30 -23.85
C LEU A 110 -3.56 -4.86 -24.34
N ILE A 111 -3.91 -4.71 -25.63
CA ILE A 111 -3.99 -3.41 -26.31
C ILE A 111 -5.38 -3.23 -26.92
N ASN A 112 -6.06 -2.14 -26.55
CA ASN A 112 -7.28 -1.66 -27.19
C ASN A 112 -7.26 -0.11 -27.15
N SER A 113 -7.75 0.56 -28.19
CA SER A 113 -7.75 2.03 -28.29
C SER A 113 -8.56 2.73 -27.19
N ASP A 114 -9.60 2.06 -26.69
CA ASP A 114 -10.57 2.62 -25.74
C ASP A 114 -10.35 2.07 -24.32
N SER A 115 -9.26 1.34 -24.07
CA SER A 115 -8.98 0.72 -22.78
C SER A 115 -7.50 0.88 -22.36
N PRO A 116 -7.18 0.77 -21.06
CA PRO A 116 -5.80 0.89 -20.60
C PRO A 116 -4.87 -0.15 -21.23
N PHE A 117 -3.61 0.21 -21.42
CA PHE A 117 -2.59 -0.73 -21.89
C PHE A 117 -2.09 -1.60 -20.71
N PHE A 118 -2.02 -2.92 -20.90
CA PHE A 118 -1.37 -3.83 -19.96
C PHE A 118 -0.32 -4.71 -20.65
N PRO A 119 0.85 -4.95 -20.00
CA PRO A 119 1.89 -5.82 -20.55
C PRO A 119 1.43 -7.27 -20.78
N ASP A 120 0.54 -7.78 -19.92
CA ASP A 120 -0.09 -9.09 -20.03
C ASP A 120 -1.38 -9.15 -19.20
N VAL A 121 -2.06 -10.30 -19.22
CA VAL A 121 -3.32 -10.51 -18.49
C VAL A 121 -3.17 -10.59 -16.97
N TYR A 122 -2.00 -10.98 -16.47
CA TYR A 122 -1.77 -11.06 -15.02
C TYR A 122 -1.55 -9.68 -14.42
N GLU A 123 -0.87 -8.77 -15.11
CA GLU A 123 -0.78 -7.35 -14.74
C GLU A 123 -2.16 -6.70 -14.77
N ALA A 124 -2.94 -6.98 -15.82
CA ALA A 124 -4.31 -6.49 -15.92
C ALA A 124 -5.18 -7.02 -14.78
N ALA A 125 -5.05 -8.30 -14.41
CA ALA A 125 -5.74 -8.86 -13.26
C ALA A 125 -5.31 -8.23 -11.93
N ALA A 126 -4.01 -8.00 -11.72
CA ALA A 126 -3.49 -7.33 -10.53
C ALA A 126 -4.04 -5.91 -10.37
N TYR A 127 -4.16 -5.18 -11.48
CA TYR A 127 -4.72 -3.83 -11.51
C TYR A 127 -6.24 -3.82 -11.35
N TRP A 128 -6.93 -4.76 -12.01
CA TRP A 128 -8.39 -4.78 -12.09
C TRP A 128 -9.07 -5.33 -10.84
N LEU A 129 -8.42 -6.29 -10.18
CA LEU A 129 -8.92 -6.81 -8.91
C LEU A 129 -8.46 -5.86 -7.79
N ASP A 130 -9.40 -5.23 -7.11
CA ASP A 130 -9.15 -4.42 -5.91
C ASP A 130 -8.84 -5.30 -4.69
N ILE A 131 -7.77 -6.10 -4.79
CA ILE A 131 -7.26 -6.98 -3.72
C ILE A 131 -5.89 -6.48 -3.26
N SER A 132 -5.62 -6.62 -1.96
CA SER A 132 -4.51 -5.91 -1.31
C SER A 132 -3.11 -6.34 -1.78
N VAL A 133 -2.97 -7.58 -2.25
CA VAL A 133 -1.74 -8.14 -2.83
C VAL A 133 -2.15 -9.01 -4.00
N TYR A 134 -1.43 -9.00 -5.13
CA TYR A 134 -1.59 -9.98 -6.21
C TYR A 134 -0.23 -10.28 -6.89
N ASN A 135 0.23 -11.52 -6.81
CA ASN A 135 1.53 -11.98 -7.28
C ASN A 135 1.52 -12.41 -8.76
N ARG A 136 0.68 -11.78 -9.58
CA ARG A 136 0.64 -11.94 -11.05
C ARG A 136 0.56 -13.42 -11.47
N SER A 137 1.44 -13.89 -12.35
CA SER A 137 1.48 -15.28 -12.85
C SER A 137 1.80 -16.33 -11.79
N SER A 138 2.39 -15.92 -10.66
CA SER A 138 2.71 -16.82 -9.53
C SER A 138 1.66 -16.76 -8.43
N ASP A 139 0.56 -16.04 -8.64
CA ASP A 139 -0.51 -15.96 -7.65
C ASP A 139 -1.28 -17.28 -7.58
N SER A 140 -1.43 -17.82 -6.37
CA SER A 140 -2.17 -19.07 -6.16
C SER A 140 -3.68 -18.91 -6.36
N ARG A 141 -4.19 -17.67 -6.38
CA ARG A 141 -5.60 -17.35 -6.66
C ARG A 141 -5.88 -17.23 -8.16
N ASN A 142 -4.87 -17.33 -9.02
CA ASN A 142 -5.13 -17.59 -10.42
C ASN A 142 -5.98 -18.86 -10.50
N TRP A 143 -7.00 -18.78 -11.34
CA TRP A 143 -8.03 -19.79 -11.55
C TRP A 143 -8.99 -19.93 -10.39
N SER A 144 -9.20 -18.88 -9.58
CA SER A 144 -10.10 -18.92 -8.43
C SER A 144 -11.14 -17.81 -8.43
N LEU A 145 -12.37 -18.18 -8.07
CA LEU A 145 -13.43 -17.23 -7.74
C LEU A 145 -13.50 -17.11 -6.22
N MET A 146 -13.44 -15.87 -5.74
CA MET A 146 -13.40 -15.53 -4.34
C MET A 146 -14.66 -14.75 -3.94
N LEU A 147 -15.29 -15.14 -2.84
CA LEU A 147 -16.21 -14.28 -2.08
C LEU A 147 -15.43 -13.71 -0.91
N ILE A 148 -15.19 -12.40 -0.93
CA ILE A 148 -14.46 -11.70 0.11
C ILE A 148 -15.49 -10.96 0.95
N LEU A 149 -15.63 -11.34 2.22
CA LEU A 149 -16.58 -10.76 3.16
C LEU A 149 -15.82 -10.08 4.31
N PRO A 150 -15.50 -8.78 4.18
CA PRO A 150 -14.95 -8.00 5.26
C PRO A 150 -15.85 -8.02 6.50
N GLU A 151 -15.22 -8.11 7.66
CA GLU A 151 -15.87 -7.93 8.95
C GLU A 151 -16.20 -6.45 9.14
N CYS A 152 -17.48 -6.13 8.99
CA CYS A 152 -18.01 -4.78 9.13
C CYS A 152 -18.70 -4.53 10.48
N ARG A 153 -18.89 -5.59 11.30
CA ARG A 153 -19.60 -5.49 12.58
C ARG A 153 -18.76 -4.80 13.64
N ALA A 154 -17.46 -5.11 13.70
CA ALA A 154 -16.53 -4.45 14.60
C ALA A 154 -15.07 -4.70 14.19
N GLY A 155 -14.15 -3.87 14.67
CA GLY A 155 -12.72 -4.06 14.45
C GLY A 155 -11.84 -3.12 15.28
N LEU A 156 -10.57 -3.49 15.48
CA LEU A 156 -9.58 -2.68 16.19
C LEU A 156 -9.00 -1.57 15.29
N PHE A 157 -9.48 -0.34 15.41
CA PHE A 157 -9.07 0.79 14.56
C PHE A 157 -8.02 1.70 15.24
N ASP A 158 -7.21 2.41 14.45
CA ASP A 158 -6.33 3.50 14.94
C ASP A 158 -5.47 3.13 16.17
N VAL A 159 -4.72 2.03 16.08
CA VAL A 159 -3.78 1.61 17.14
C VAL A 159 -2.51 2.46 17.06
N ARG A 160 -2.18 3.18 18.13
CA ARG A 160 -1.05 4.11 18.22
C ARG A 160 -0.26 3.87 19.49
N LYS A 161 1.07 3.92 19.40
CA LYS A 161 1.95 3.79 20.56
C LYS A 161 2.51 5.15 20.98
N PHE A 162 2.42 5.45 22.27
CA PHE A 162 2.99 6.64 22.91
C PHE A 162 3.88 6.20 24.08
N GLY A 163 5.19 6.01 23.83
CA GLY A 163 6.11 5.51 24.84
C GLY A 163 5.78 4.09 25.28
N GLU A 164 5.34 3.89 26.52
CA GLU A 164 4.91 2.58 27.06
C GLU A 164 3.39 2.35 26.89
N GLU A 165 2.65 3.35 26.45
CA GLU A 165 1.21 3.32 26.27
C GLU A 165 0.85 2.91 24.83
N LEU A 166 -0.16 2.04 24.68
CA LEU A 166 -0.81 1.71 23.42
C LEU A 166 -2.26 2.18 23.49
N SER A 167 -2.59 3.18 22.70
CA SER A 167 -3.94 3.68 22.50
C SER A 167 -4.56 2.97 21.30
N LEU A 168 -5.80 2.54 21.40
CA LEU A 168 -6.54 1.95 20.29
C LEU A 168 -7.99 2.43 20.30
N LYS A 169 -8.59 2.51 19.11
CA LYS A 169 -10.02 2.69 18.92
C LYS A 169 -10.65 1.36 18.51
N VAL A 170 -11.93 1.22 18.77
CA VAL A 170 -12.74 0.09 18.35
C VAL A 170 -13.87 0.67 17.51
N GLU A 171 -13.85 0.33 16.23
CA GLU A 171 -15.00 0.56 15.36
C GLU A 171 -16.03 -0.52 15.67
N GLN A 172 -17.28 -0.13 15.87
CA GLN A 172 -18.33 -1.04 16.32
C GLN A 172 -19.66 -0.58 15.74
N ASP A 173 -20.40 -1.52 15.15
CA ASP A 173 -21.81 -1.36 14.85
C ASP A 173 -22.59 -1.24 16.17
N PRO A 174 -23.35 -0.15 16.38
CA PRO A 174 -24.15 0.06 17.60
C PRO A 174 -25.12 -1.08 17.92
N SER A 175 -25.52 -1.87 16.93
CA SER A 175 -26.37 -3.06 17.11
C SER A 175 -25.67 -4.22 17.82
N HIS A 176 -24.37 -4.13 18.09
CA HIS A 176 -23.53 -5.21 18.59
C HIS A 176 -22.66 -4.79 19.80
N PRO A 177 -23.24 -4.35 20.93
CA PRO A 177 -22.55 -3.59 21.98
C PRO A 177 -21.50 -4.34 22.81
N GLU A 178 -21.49 -5.67 22.79
CA GLU A 178 -20.69 -6.50 23.71
C GLU A 178 -19.38 -6.98 23.09
N LEU A 179 -18.36 -6.12 23.15
CA LEU A 179 -17.00 -6.44 22.72
C LEU A 179 -16.05 -6.49 23.92
N VAL A 180 -15.12 -7.45 23.88
CA VAL A 180 -14.07 -7.62 24.87
C VAL A 180 -12.74 -7.68 24.15
N ILE A 181 -11.73 -6.98 24.67
CA ILE A 181 -10.36 -7.13 24.22
C ILE A 181 -9.64 -8.08 25.17
N LYS A 182 -9.01 -9.11 24.59
CA LYS A 182 -8.01 -9.92 25.28
C LYS A 182 -6.65 -9.55 24.73
N CYS A 183 -5.73 -9.21 25.62
CA CYS A 183 -4.38 -8.84 25.27
C CYS A 183 -3.40 -9.84 25.89
N ILE A 184 -2.41 -10.27 25.11
CA ILE A 184 -1.23 -10.96 25.63
C ILE A 184 0.03 -10.22 25.20
N TYR A 185 1.03 -10.20 26.06
CA TYR A 185 2.32 -9.60 25.73
C TYR A 185 3.49 -10.38 26.32
N TRP A 186 4.67 -10.22 25.71
CA TRP A 186 5.90 -10.89 26.10
C TRP A 186 6.90 -9.88 26.64
N SER A 187 7.31 -10.06 27.91
CA SER A 187 8.37 -9.27 28.54
C SER A 187 9.24 -10.18 29.41
N GLY A 188 10.56 -10.02 29.35
CA GLY A 188 11.51 -10.83 30.11
C GLY A 188 11.38 -12.34 29.88
N GLY A 189 10.97 -12.76 28.67
CA GLY A 189 10.75 -14.17 28.32
C GLY A 189 9.49 -14.81 28.91
N LYS A 190 8.58 -14.03 29.51
CA LYS A 190 7.31 -14.52 30.07
C LYS A 190 6.12 -13.94 29.30
N ILE A 191 5.01 -14.69 29.31
CA ILE A 191 3.73 -14.26 28.76
C ILE A 191 2.90 -13.63 29.88
N HIS A 192 2.30 -12.49 29.58
CA HIS A 192 1.41 -11.76 30.47
C HIS A 192 0.05 -11.56 29.80
N HIS A 193 -1.02 -11.55 30.60
CA HIS A 193 -2.39 -11.39 30.12
C HIS A 193 -2.98 -10.07 30.64
N LEU A 194 -3.71 -9.36 29.79
CA LEU A 194 -4.46 -8.15 30.12
C LEU A 194 -5.85 -8.23 29.48
N GLU A 195 -6.84 -7.65 30.15
CA GLU A 195 -8.22 -7.57 29.66
C GLU A 195 -8.69 -6.13 29.81
N PRO A 196 -8.30 -5.23 28.89
CA PRO A 196 -8.62 -3.84 29.06
C PRO A 196 -10.10 -3.59 28.73
N THR A 197 -10.67 -2.59 29.41
CA THR A 197 -12.05 -2.17 29.19
C THR A 197 -12.13 -1.21 28.00
N ILE A 198 -13.12 -1.40 27.13
CA ILE A 198 -13.45 -0.45 26.07
C ILE A 198 -14.37 0.63 26.66
N ILE A 199 -13.97 1.90 26.61
CA ILE A 199 -14.75 3.05 27.09
C ILE A 199 -14.95 4.00 25.92
N GLY A 200 -16.20 4.22 25.52
CA GLY A 200 -16.54 5.13 24.42
C GLY A 200 -15.90 4.72 23.08
N GLY A 201 -15.74 3.42 22.82
CA GLY A 201 -15.08 2.91 21.62
C GLY A 201 -13.57 3.10 21.61
N ALA A 202 -12.94 3.35 22.76
CA ALA A 202 -11.49 3.47 22.88
C ALA A 202 -10.95 2.66 24.06
N CYS A 203 -9.67 2.35 24.01
CA CYS A 203 -8.97 1.59 25.03
C CYS A 203 -7.50 2.03 25.07
N SER A 204 -6.92 2.03 26.27
CA SER A 204 -5.50 2.28 26.48
C SER A 204 -4.90 1.16 27.31
N LEU A 205 -3.71 0.70 26.92
CA LEU A 205 -2.93 -0.32 27.60
C LEU A 205 -1.54 0.23 27.91
N ASN A 206 -1.01 -0.07 29.09
CA ASN A 206 0.36 0.26 29.45
C ASN A 206 1.19 -1.04 29.49
N PHE A 207 2.36 -1.00 28.87
CA PHE A 207 3.28 -2.13 28.81
C PHE A 207 4.61 -1.77 29.46
N PRO A 208 5.22 -2.67 30.25
CA PRO A 208 6.54 -2.40 30.78
C PRO A 208 7.58 -2.31 29.65
N SER A 209 8.63 -1.51 29.86
CA SER A 209 9.88 -1.67 29.11
C SER A 209 10.33 -3.15 29.09
N GLY A 210 11.01 -3.52 28.01
CA GLY A 210 11.36 -4.88 27.63
C GLY A 210 10.27 -5.65 26.90
N THR A 211 9.11 -5.03 26.60
CA THR A 211 8.02 -5.72 25.89
C THR A 211 8.37 -5.95 24.42
N GLY A 212 8.63 -7.21 24.06
CA GLY A 212 9.04 -7.60 22.71
C GLY A 212 7.86 -7.82 21.76
N ARG A 213 6.73 -8.32 22.24
CA ARG A 213 5.56 -8.65 21.40
C ARG A 213 4.26 -8.36 22.14
N VAL A 214 3.26 -7.91 21.40
CA VAL A 214 1.88 -7.70 21.88
C VAL A 214 0.93 -8.34 20.88
N GLU A 215 -0.08 -9.07 21.37
CA GLU A 215 -1.23 -9.49 20.57
C GLU A 215 -2.52 -9.01 21.21
N LEU A 216 -3.41 -8.48 20.38
CA LEU A 216 -4.72 -7.96 20.76
C LEU A 216 -5.79 -8.73 19.99
N ALA A 217 -6.62 -9.48 20.70
CA ALA A 217 -7.79 -10.15 20.17
C ALA A 217 -9.05 -9.37 20.55
N LEU A 218 -9.81 -8.94 19.55
CA LEU A 218 -11.16 -8.41 19.75
C LEU A 218 -12.14 -9.56 19.64
N ILE A 219 -12.89 -9.79 20.71
CA ILE A 219 -13.75 -10.95 20.87
C ILE A 219 -15.15 -10.48 21.21
N ARG A 220 -16.16 -11.17 20.67
CA ARG A 220 -17.57 -10.95 20.98
C ARG A 220 -18.06 -11.94 22.05
N GLU A 221 -19.22 -11.66 22.65
CA GLU A 221 -19.96 -12.63 23.48
C GLU A 221 -19.95 -14.03 22.81
N ARG A 222 -19.69 -15.09 23.58
CA ARG A 222 -19.51 -16.50 23.15
C ARG A 222 -18.15 -16.86 22.51
N ASN A 223 -17.12 -16.05 22.74
CA ASN A 223 -15.74 -16.33 22.31
C ASN A 223 -15.53 -16.33 20.79
N GLU A 224 -16.36 -15.60 20.04
CA GLU A 224 -16.16 -15.38 18.61
C GLU A 224 -15.02 -14.35 18.43
N LEU A 225 -13.93 -14.76 17.79
CA LEU A 225 -12.81 -13.87 17.44
C LEU A 225 -13.20 -13.03 16.23
N ILE A 226 -13.25 -11.71 16.42
CA ILE A 226 -13.66 -10.74 15.41
C ILE A 226 -12.44 -10.15 14.69
N ASP A 227 -11.41 -9.79 15.47
CA ASP A 227 -10.22 -9.15 14.94
C ASP A 227 -8.99 -9.56 15.76
N LEU A 228 -7.82 -9.60 15.12
CA LEU A 228 -6.55 -9.94 15.76
C LEU A 228 -5.43 -9.04 15.21
N ILE A 229 -4.77 -8.33 16.11
CA ILE A 229 -3.56 -7.55 15.81
C ILE A 229 -2.37 -8.20 16.49
N ARG A 230 -1.28 -8.33 15.75
CA ARG A 230 0.02 -8.77 16.26
C ARG A 230 1.04 -7.67 16.02
N ILE A 231 1.68 -7.23 17.10
CA ILE A 231 2.76 -6.25 17.08
C ILE A 231 4.02 -6.96 17.55
N GLU A 232 4.91 -7.24 16.60
CA GLU A 232 6.26 -7.73 16.90
C GLU A 232 7.20 -6.55 17.16
N ASN A 233 8.26 -6.80 17.92
CA ASN A 233 9.24 -5.79 18.35
C ASN A 233 8.60 -4.53 18.97
N PHE A 234 7.64 -4.72 19.88
CA PHE A 234 6.84 -3.63 20.46
C PHE A 234 7.70 -2.48 21.01
N GLU A 235 8.80 -2.76 21.71
CA GLU A 235 9.76 -1.76 22.20
C GLU A 235 10.41 -0.91 21.11
N ALA A 236 10.83 -1.56 20.02
CA ALA A 236 11.35 -0.87 18.85
C ALA A 236 10.29 0.03 18.20
N GLY A 237 9.06 0.04 18.72
CA GLY A 237 8.04 1.06 18.51
C GLY A 237 7.29 0.88 17.21
N ILE A 238 5.97 0.85 17.32
CA ILE A 238 5.03 1.24 16.28
C ILE A 238 5.37 2.71 16.00
N GLY A 239 5.80 3.10 14.80
CA GLY A 239 6.11 4.51 14.54
C GLY A 239 4.92 5.40 14.90
N GLU A 240 5.14 6.67 15.26
CA GLU A 240 4.03 7.66 15.38
C GLU A 240 3.18 7.74 14.09
N PHE A 241 3.68 7.19 12.99
CA PHE A 241 3.07 7.11 11.66
C PHE A 241 2.49 5.75 11.30
N ASP A 242 2.72 4.71 12.12
CA ASP A 242 2.02 3.45 11.97
C ASP A 242 0.63 3.62 12.60
N HIS A 243 -0.28 4.26 11.87
CA HIS A 243 -1.62 3.71 11.88
C HIS A 243 -1.44 2.21 11.67
N VAL A 244 -2.01 1.35 12.52
CA VAL A 244 -2.13 -0.08 12.20
C VAL A 244 -3.16 -0.27 11.06
N ASN A 245 -2.92 0.44 9.95
CA ASN A 245 -3.18 0.06 8.59
C ASN A 245 -2.08 -0.94 8.21
N LEU A 246 -2.10 -2.19 8.69
CA LEU A 246 -1.22 -3.22 8.12
C LEU A 246 -1.55 -3.54 6.63
N GLY A 247 -2.38 -2.72 5.97
CA GLY A 247 -2.89 -2.87 4.60
C GLY A 247 -2.19 -1.95 3.61
N HIS A 248 -1.25 -1.13 4.07
CA HIS A 248 -0.07 -0.90 3.24
C HIS A 248 0.72 -2.20 3.24
N ALA A 249 1.25 -2.57 2.08
CA ALA A 249 2.42 -3.43 2.05
C ALA A 249 3.28 -3.19 3.29
N SER A 250 3.66 -4.23 4.04
CA SER A 250 4.74 -4.06 5.02
C SER A 250 5.80 -3.18 4.37
N LEU A 251 6.38 -2.20 5.05
CA LEU A 251 7.32 -1.28 4.39
C LEU A 251 8.40 -2.05 3.59
N SER A 252 8.73 -3.27 4.05
CA SER A 252 9.47 -4.29 3.32
C SER A 252 8.88 -4.72 1.96
N ARG A 253 7.58 -5.01 1.86
CA ARG A 253 6.87 -5.24 0.59
C ARG A 253 6.83 -3.97 -0.26
N LYS A 254 6.58 -2.77 0.31
CA LYS A 254 6.60 -1.50 -0.46
C LYS A 254 7.96 -1.29 -1.13
N VAL A 255 9.04 -1.54 -0.40
CA VAL A 255 10.40 -1.54 -0.94
C VAL A 255 10.62 -2.68 -1.94
N GLY A 256 10.09 -3.87 -1.70
CA GLY A 256 10.17 -5.00 -2.63
C GLY A 256 9.53 -4.70 -3.99
N GLU A 257 8.31 -4.15 -3.97
CA GLU A 257 7.58 -3.72 -5.17
C GLU A 257 8.30 -2.58 -5.88
N ALA A 258 8.77 -1.59 -5.11
CA ALA A 258 9.57 -0.50 -5.64
C ALA A 258 10.77 -1.02 -6.44
N ARG A 259 11.54 -1.96 -5.86
CA ARG A 259 12.70 -2.60 -6.51
C ARG A 259 12.34 -3.37 -7.77
N MET A 260 11.16 -3.97 -7.83
CA MET A 260 10.68 -4.67 -9.03
C MET A 260 10.25 -3.70 -10.13
N LEU A 261 9.65 -2.57 -9.77
CA LEU A 261 9.22 -1.54 -10.71
C LEU A 261 10.42 -0.76 -11.28
N GLY A 262 11.45 -0.54 -10.47
CA GLY A 262 12.57 0.33 -10.81
C GLY A 262 12.19 1.81 -10.76
N GLU A 263 13.17 2.68 -11.01
CA GLU A 263 12.95 4.12 -11.04
C GLU A 263 12.00 4.53 -12.17
N GLY A 264 11.24 5.59 -11.93
CA GLY A 264 10.19 6.02 -12.84
C GLY A 264 9.60 7.38 -12.49
N PRO A 265 8.48 7.76 -13.13
CA PRO A 265 7.87 9.08 -12.93
C PRO A 265 7.39 9.36 -11.52
N ARG A 266 7.22 8.33 -10.69
CA ARG A 266 6.75 8.41 -9.29
C ARG A 266 7.67 7.70 -8.31
N LEU A 267 8.84 7.27 -8.74
CA LEU A 267 9.72 6.43 -7.93
C LEU A 267 11.17 6.81 -8.18
N GLU A 268 11.90 7.12 -7.13
CA GLU A 268 13.34 7.41 -7.18
C GLU A 268 14.08 6.58 -6.14
N PHE A 269 15.23 6.01 -6.52
CA PHE A 269 16.18 5.43 -5.60
C PHE A 269 17.31 6.41 -5.32
N LYS A 270 17.73 6.44 -4.05
CA LYS A 270 18.95 7.13 -3.67
C LYS A 270 19.74 6.25 -2.71
N PRO A 271 21.06 6.13 -2.87
CA PRO A 271 21.89 5.54 -1.84
C PRO A 271 21.87 6.43 -0.59
N PHE A 272 22.56 6.02 0.47
CA PHE A 272 22.72 6.87 1.66
C PHE A 272 23.20 8.29 1.29
N ILE A 273 22.49 9.30 1.81
CA ILE A 273 22.81 10.71 1.64
C ILE A 273 23.46 11.21 2.91
N SER A 274 24.76 11.48 2.84
CA SER A 274 25.53 11.98 3.99
C SER A 274 25.16 13.43 4.30
N PRO A 275 25.04 13.81 5.58
CA PRO A 275 24.82 15.19 5.96
C PRO A 275 25.91 16.19 5.59
N LYS A 276 27.07 15.70 5.14
CA LYS A 276 28.17 16.53 4.64
C LYS A 276 28.17 16.68 3.12
N ASP A 277 27.33 15.92 2.43
CA ASP A 277 27.26 15.89 0.97
C ASP A 277 26.20 16.87 0.45
N ALA A 278 26.62 18.12 0.26
CA ALA A 278 25.74 19.18 -0.25
C ALA A 278 25.21 18.90 -1.65
N TYR A 279 25.93 18.10 -2.45
CA TYR A 279 25.51 17.74 -3.81
C TYR A 279 24.31 16.79 -3.75
N LYS A 280 24.43 15.69 -2.98
CA LYS A 280 23.31 14.74 -2.82
C LYS A 280 22.09 15.36 -2.13
N TYR A 281 22.28 16.32 -1.24
CA TYR A 281 21.18 17.11 -0.69
C TYR A 281 20.47 17.94 -1.75
N THR A 282 21.21 18.56 -2.66
CA THR A 282 20.61 19.31 -3.77
C THR A 282 19.82 18.36 -4.68
N GLU A 283 20.38 17.20 -5.00
CA GLU A 283 19.70 16.17 -5.81
C GLU A 283 18.40 15.64 -5.18
N LEU A 284 18.38 15.47 -3.85
CA LEU A 284 17.15 15.11 -3.13
C LEU A 284 16.12 16.24 -3.18
N LEU A 285 16.55 17.50 -2.99
CA LEU A 285 15.66 18.65 -3.06
C LEU A 285 15.04 18.81 -4.46
N GLU A 286 15.85 18.61 -5.52
CA GLU A 286 15.38 18.58 -6.91
C GLU A 286 14.34 17.48 -7.12
N THR A 287 14.59 16.29 -6.57
CA THR A 287 13.66 15.14 -6.63
C THR A 287 12.32 15.46 -5.96
N VAL A 288 12.35 16.00 -4.74
CA VAL A 288 11.12 16.33 -3.99
C VAL A 288 10.36 17.47 -4.67
N ALA A 289 11.06 18.49 -5.18
CA ALA A 289 10.44 19.56 -5.95
C ALA A 289 9.80 19.02 -7.25
N ALA A 290 10.50 18.14 -7.97
CA ALA A 290 10.00 17.52 -9.20
C ALA A 290 8.75 16.66 -8.96
N PHE A 291 8.72 15.83 -7.91
CA PHE A 291 7.53 15.07 -7.53
C PHE A 291 6.36 15.99 -7.17
N SER A 292 6.62 17.00 -6.32
CA SER A 292 5.59 17.96 -5.91
C SER A 292 5.00 18.74 -7.08
N ASN A 293 5.82 19.07 -8.09
CA ASN A 293 5.39 19.73 -9.32
C ASN A 293 4.68 18.80 -10.31
N SER A 294 4.84 17.49 -10.16
CA SER A 294 4.26 16.50 -11.07
C SER A 294 3.06 15.85 -10.39
N ALA A 295 2.91 14.53 -10.48
CA ALA A 295 1.79 13.77 -9.90
C ALA A 295 2.16 13.11 -8.55
N GLY A 296 3.07 13.71 -7.79
CA GLY A 296 3.67 13.13 -6.60
C GLY A 296 4.61 11.95 -6.90
N GLY A 297 5.09 11.29 -5.84
CA GLY A 297 5.96 10.11 -5.94
C GLY A 297 6.59 9.74 -4.60
N SER A 298 7.46 8.74 -4.63
CA SER A 298 8.19 8.26 -3.44
C SER A 298 9.69 8.20 -3.73
N ALA A 299 10.50 8.74 -2.83
CA ALA A 299 11.95 8.56 -2.83
C ALA A 299 12.35 7.52 -1.78
N TYR A 300 13.21 6.57 -2.16
CA TYR A 300 13.70 5.52 -1.26
C TYR A 300 15.20 5.69 -1.04
N ILE A 301 15.57 6.18 0.14
CA ILE A 301 16.96 6.41 0.54
C ILE A 301 17.52 5.15 1.22
N GLY A 302 18.68 4.70 0.76
CA GLY A 302 19.26 3.40 1.09
C GLY A 302 19.03 2.34 0.00
N ILE A 303 18.61 2.73 -1.19
CA ILE A 303 18.53 1.84 -2.34
C ILE A 303 19.38 2.44 -3.45
N ARG A 304 20.28 1.66 -4.03
CA ARG A 304 21.09 2.08 -5.17
C ARG A 304 20.25 2.12 -6.44
N ASP A 305 20.75 2.82 -7.46
CA ASP A 305 20.09 2.97 -8.76
C ASP A 305 19.86 1.61 -9.47
N ASP A 306 20.69 0.60 -9.16
CA ASP A 306 20.52 -0.79 -9.62
C ASP A 306 19.46 -1.59 -8.82
N GLY A 307 18.78 -0.94 -7.89
CA GLY A 307 17.81 -1.55 -6.99
C GLY A 307 18.44 -2.38 -5.86
N ALA A 308 19.77 -2.38 -5.69
CA ALA A 308 20.40 -3.07 -4.56
C ALA A 308 20.14 -2.34 -3.24
N LEU A 309 19.85 -3.10 -2.18
CA LEU A 309 19.68 -2.55 -0.84
C LEU A 309 21.08 -2.19 -0.29
N SER A 310 21.37 -0.89 -0.18
CA SER A 310 22.54 -0.39 0.54
C SER A 310 22.20 0.02 1.96
N GLY A 311 20.96 0.40 2.23
CA GLY A 311 20.58 1.06 3.48
C GLY A 311 21.27 2.38 3.75
N ILE A 312 20.80 2.99 4.82
CA ILE A 312 21.46 4.11 5.47
C ILE A 312 22.57 3.64 6.43
N ASN A 313 22.57 2.35 6.78
CA ASN A 313 23.40 1.75 7.82
C ASN A 313 24.48 0.78 7.31
N ASP A 314 24.60 0.50 6.01
CA ASP A 314 25.62 -0.41 5.51
C ASP A 314 27.00 0.25 5.53
N PRO A 315 27.94 -0.18 6.39
CA PRO A 315 29.26 0.44 6.52
C PRO A 315 30.15 0.28 5.28
N SER A 316 29.78 -0.57 4.31
CA SER A 316 30.52 -0.77 3.06
C SER A 316 30.28 0.33 2.03
N GLU A 317 29.21 1.11 2.19
CA GLU A 317 28.76 2.14 1.23
C GLU A 317 29.24 3.56 1.59
N GLY A 318 30.51 3.83 1.27
CA GLY A 318 31.05 5.19 1.27
C GLY A 318 31.03 5.88 2.65
N GLU A 319 30.24 6.94 2.78
CA GLU A 319 30.14 7.77 3.99
C GLU A 319 29.17 7.24 5.06
N SER A 320 28.40 6.18 4.78
CA SER A 320 27.52 5.52 5.76
C SER A 320 28.29 5.00 6.99
N ARG A 321 29.57 4.65 6.82
CA ARG A 321 30.49 4.33 7.93
C ARG A 321 30.62 5.44 8.97
N PHE A 322 30.30 6.68 8.57
CA PHE A 322 30.28 7.83 9.46
C PHE A 322 28.92 8.05 10.12
N PHE A 323 27.87 7.31 9.78
CA PHE A 323 26.53 7.49 10.33
C PHE A 323 26.54 7.47 11.87
N GLY A 324 27.11 6.41 12.46
CA GLY A 324 27.25 6.31 13.93
C GLY A 324 28.16 7.40 14.52
N SER A 325 29.18 7.84 13.78
CA SER A 325 30.07 8.93 14.23
C SER A 325 29.43 10.32 14.15
N TYR A 326 28.54 10.54 13.18
CA TYR A 326 27.88 11.81 12.93
C TYR A 326 26.76 12.04 13.94
N TYR A 327 25.91 11.02 14.12
CA TYR A 327 24.81 11.06 15.09
C TYR A 327 25.27 10.75 16.52
N LYS A 328 26.51 10.26 16.69
CA LYS A 328 27.13 9.89 17.97
C LYS A 328 26.30 8.87 18.76
N CYS A 329 25.66 7.94 18.06
CA CYS A 329 24.81 6.90 18.63
C CYS A 329 25.01 5.56 17.90
N SER A 330 24.61 4.49 18.57
CA SER A 330 24.52 3.14 18.00
C SER A 330 23.59 3.13 16.80
N LEU A 331 23.84 2.26 15.81
CA LEU A 331 22.94 2.06 14.68
C LEU A 331 21.62 1.41 15.15
N ASP A 332 20.74 2.25 15.67
CA ASP A 332 19.44 1.92 16.26
C ASP A 332 18.33 2.81 15.70
N LYS A 333 17.12 2.57 16.18
CA LYS A 333 15.94 3.34 15.76
C LYS A 333 16.07 4.84 16.05
N GLU A 334 16.70 5.23 17.16
CA GLU A 334 16.86 6.64 17.55
C GLU A 334 17.69 7.39 16.51
N SER A 335 18.75 6.76 16.01
CA SER A 335 19.60 7.32 14.96
C SER A 335 18.88 7.48 13.63
N CYS A 336 18.03 6.52 13.27
CA CYS A 336 17.18 6.61 12.10
C CYS A 336 16.22 7.81 12.21
N CYS A 337 15.56 7.99 13.37
CA CYS A 337 14.70 9.14 13.62
C CYS A 337 15.44 10.47 13.44
N LYS A 338 16.66 10.62 14.01
CA LYS A 338 17.48 11.82 13.82
C LYS A 338 17.83 12.08 12.36
N TYR A 339 18.16 11.04 11.60
CA TYR A 339 18.42 11.16 10.16
C TYR A 339 17.18 11.63 9.40
N SER A 340 16.02 11.05 9.67
CA SER A 340 14.75 11.49 9.08
C SER A 340 14.42 12.93 9.45
N ASP A 341 14.64 13.35 10.70
CA ASP A 341 14.42 14.72 11.15
C ASP A 341 15.35 15.71 10.43
N ASP A 342 16.61 15.36 10.20
CA ASP A 342 17.56 16.18 9.44
C ASP A 342 17.12 16.34 7.98
N ILE A 343 16.67 15.25 7.33
CA ILE A 343 16.15 15.28 5.96
C ILE A 343 14.86 16.09 5.88
N LYS A 344 13.93 15.91 6.83
CA LYS A 344 12.69 16.66 6.93
C LYS A 344 12.96 18.16 7.11
N ARG A 345 13.90 18.52 8.00
CA ARG A 345 14.32 19.92 8.19
C ARG A 345 14.95 20.48 6.93
N LEU A 346 15.82 19.73 6.26
CA LEU A 346 16.44 20.14 4.99
C LEU A 346 15.37 20.49 3.94
N ILE A 347 14.40 19.61 3.74
CA ILE A 347 13.31 19.82 2.76
C ILE A 347 12.48 21.05 3.14
N ASN A 348 12.07 21.18 4.40
CA ASN A 348 11.25 22.31 4.87
C ASN A 348 11.97 23.65 4.83
N ASP A 349 13.28 23.69 5.10
CA ASP A 349 14.06 24.93 5.13
C ASP A 349 14.42 25.42 3.71
N LYS A 350 14.50 24.48 2.76
CA LYS A 350 15.05 24.71 1.42
C LYS A 350 14.03 24.64 0.30
N LEU A 351 12.83 24.09 0.48
CA LEU A 351 11.79 24.17 -0.54
C LEU A 351 10.79 25.30 -0.24
N VAL A 352 10.29 25.92 -1.30
CA VAL A 352 9.23 26.92 -1.27
C VAL A 352 7.99 26.32 -1.92
N ASN A 353 6.83 26.48 -1.28
CA ASN A 353 5.52 25.97 -1.71
C ASN A 353 5.41 24.44 -1.81
N HIS A 354 6.28 23.69 -1.12
CA HIS A 354 6.18 22.23 -1.06
C HIS A 354 4.87 21.79 -0.41
N ALA A 355 4.46 20.55 -0.66
CA ALA A 355 3.23 20.02 -0.11
C ALA A 355 3.30 19.90 1.42
N GLU A 356 2.18 20.17 2.11
CA GLU A 356 2.12 20.17 3.57
C GLU A 356 2.21 18.75 4.18
N GLU A 357 1.94 17.71 3.38
CA GLU A 357 1.78 16.32 3.85
C GLU A 357 2.87 15.36 3.34
N ILE A 358 4.15 15.78 3.30
CA ILE A 358 5.25 14.85 3.01
C ILE A 358 5.44 13.90 4.20
N THR A 359 5.38 12.58 3.95
CA THR A 359 5.58 11.55 4.99
C THR A 359 6.98 10.95 4.93
N TYR A 360 7.45 10.44 6.07
CA TYR A 360 8.79 9.89 6.25
C TYR A 360 8.69 8.60 7.06
N GLU A 361 9.05 7.46 6.47
CA GLU A 361 8.89 6.13 7.09
C GLU A 361 10.16 5.30 6.96
N PHE A 362 10.47 4.46 7.95
CA PHE A 362 11.61 3.54 7.87
C PHE A 362 11.16 2.10 7.66
N ALA A 363 11.66 1.48 6.60
CA ALA A 363 11.61 0.03 6.44
C ALA A 363 12.89 -0.59 7.00
N ASN A 364 12.78 -1.67 7.79
CA ASN A 364 13.91 -2.55 8.09
C ASN A 364 13.78 -3.82 7.24
N ILE A 365 14.79 -4.10 6.42
CA ILE A 365 14.80 -5.25 5.50
C ILE A 365 16.16 -5.90 5.58
N ALA A 366 16.21 -7.15 6.06
CA ALA A 366 17.46 -7.87 6.24
C ALA A 366 18.51 -7.06 7.02
N GLU A 367 18.09 -6.44 8.13
CA GLU A 367 18.94 -5.60 9.00
C GLU A 367 19.41 -4.27 8.37
N VAL A 368 18.90 -3.95 7.18
CA VAL A 368 19.18 -2.72 6.45
C VAL A 368 18.01 -1.75 6.60
N TYR A 369 18.29 -0.49 6.96
CA TYR A 369 17.27 0.54 7.12
C TYR A 369 17.13 1.40 5.86
N ILE A 370 15.90 1.53 5.37
CA ILE A 370 15.52 2.31 4.18
C ILE A 370 14.59 3.43 4.63
N LEU A 371 14.91 4.69 4.30
CA LEU A 371 14.01 5.82 4.51
C LEU A 371 13.16 6.01 3.26
N ILE A 372 11.84 5.95 3.43
CA ILE A 372 10.84 6.19 2.38
C ILE A 372 10.27 7.58 2.61
N ILE A 373 10.30 8.40 1.57
CA ILE A 373 9.74 9.76 1.58
C ILE A 373 8.62 9.79 0.55
N ASP A 374 7.36 9.81 0.99
CA ASP A 374 6.23 10.01 0.08
C ASP A 374 5.95 11.50 -0.08
N VAL A 375 5.98 11.94 -1.32
CA VAL A 375 5.83 13.34 -1.71
C VAL A 375 4.52 13.46 -2.50
N PRO A 376 3.45 14.03 -1.92
CA PRO A 376 2.23 14.26 -2.66
C PRO A 376 2.43 15.37 -3.72
N GLU A 377 1.53 15.40 -4.70
CA GLU A 377 1.42 16.53 -5.62
C GLU A 377 1.06 17.81 -4.84
N SER A 378 1.81 18.89 -5.04
CA SER A 378 1.53 20.17 -4.38
C SER A 378 0.33 20.85 -5.05
N THR A 379 -0.56 21.41 -4.23
CA THR A 379 -1.64 22.29 -4.71
C THR A 379 -1.18 23.73 -4.94
N ASN A 380 0.07 24.04 -4.56
CA ASN A 380 0.69 25.35 -4.69
C ASN A 380 1.95 25.26 -5.57
N LYS A 381 1.76 25.08 -6.88
CA LYS A 381 2.85 25.01 -7.86
C LYS A 381 3.21 26.42 -8.38
N PRO A 382 4.49 26.68 -8.75
CA PRO A 382 5.62 25.75 -8.74
C PRO A 382 6.30 25.67 -7.37
N VAL A 383 6.68 24.44 -7.01
CA VAL A 383 7.63 24.14 -5.94
C VAL A 383 9.05 24.32 -6.48
N HIS A 384 9.90 25.03 -5.74
CA HIS A 384 11.29 25.27 -6.14
C HIS A 384 12.22 25.35 -4.93
N ILE A 385 13.52 25.23 -5.19
CA ILE A 385 14.55 25.30 -4.15
C ILE A 385 14.81 26.77 -3.81
N LYS A 386 14.81 27.12 -2.53
CA LYS A 386 15.14 28.45 -2.04
C LYS A 386 16.50 28.88 -2.58
N ASP A 387 16.57 30.13 -3.04
CA ASP A 387 17.73 30.74 -3.70
C ASP A 387 18.02 30.21 -5.13
N GLN A 388 17.31 29.18 -5.61
CA GLN A 388 17.34 28.73 -7.00
C GLN A 388 15.95 28.92 -7.64
N ARG A 389 15.84 29.77 -8.65
CA ARG A 389 14.56 29.99 -9.36
C ARG A 389 14.27 28.91 -10.41
N ASP A 390 14.81 27.73 -10.20
CA ASP A 390 14.71 26.62 -11.13
C ASP A 390 13.51 25.75 -10.77
N ILE A 391 12.67 25.49 -11.76
CA ILE A 391 11.50 24.64 -11.63
C ILE A 391 11.89 23.27 -12.19
N PHE A 392 11.82 22.25 -11.34
CA PHE A 392 12.05 20.86 -11.72
C PHE A 392 10.71 20.14 -11.86
N VAL A 393 10.58 19.30 -12.88
CA VAL A 393 9.42 18.45 -13.12
C VAL A 393 9.89 17.02 -13.43
N ARG A 394 9.06 16.02 -13.14
CA ARG A 394 9.32 14.63 -13.51
C ARG A 394 8.91 14.37 -14.95
N ARG A 395 9.84 13.81 -15.74
CA ARG A 395 9.58 13.28 -17.09
C ARG A 395 10.26 11.92 -17.20
N GLY A 396 9.47 10.84 -17.06
CA GLY A 396 10.01 9.49 -16.87
C GLY A 396 10.80 9.39 -15.55
N ALA A 397 11.89 8.64 -15.53
CA ALA A 397 12.76 8.50 -14.35
C ALA A 397 13.66 9.71 -14.06
N ASN A 398 13.53 10.83 -14.79
CA ASN A 398 14.45 11.96 -14.66
C ASN A 398 13.78 13.21 -14.06
N ASN A 399 14.54 13.93 -13.25
CA ASN A 399 14.26 15.31 -12.86
C ASN A 399 14.70 16.23 -14.00
N ILE A 400 13.76 16.91 -14.65
CA ILE A 400 14.05 17.84 -15.74
C ILE A 400 13.84 19.27 -15.24
N ARG A 401 14.92 20.06 -15.32
CA ARG A 401 14.85 21.51 -15.15
C ARG A 401 14.13 22.11 -16.35
N LEU A 402 13.03 22.81 -16.10
CA LEU A 402 12.32 23.55 -17.13
C LEU A 402 13.19 24.72 -17.63
N TYR A 403 13.10 25.01 -18.92
CA TYR A 403 13.72 26.22 -19.46
C TYR A 403 12.89 27.46 -19.09
N PRO A 404 13.51 28.65 -18.95
CA PRO A 404 12.78 29.87 -18.58
C PRO A 404 11.58 30.21 -19.48
N HIS A 405 11.62 29.83 -20.76
CA HIS A 405 10.51 30.06 -21.69
C HIS A 405 9.32 29.09 -21.48
N GLU A 406 9.52 27.96 -20.80
CA GLU A 406 8.46 27.00 -20.44
C GLU A 406 7.71 27.43 -19.17
N TYR A 407 8.28 28.31 -18.35
CA TYR A 407 7.72 28.67 -17.03
C TYR A 407 6.32 29.26 -17.13
N GLY A 408 6.09 30.15 -18.10
CA GLY A 408 4.79 30.79 -18.28
C GLY A 408 3.67 29.79 -18.59
N SER A 409 3.92 28.84 -19.50
CA SER A 409 2.95 27.78 -19.80
C SER A 409 2.70 26.92 -18.57
N TYR A 410 3.77 26.46 -17.92
CA TYR A 410 3.65 25.59 -16.76
C TYR A 410 2.84 26.24 -15.62
N ILE A 411 3.11 27.51 -15.32
CA ILE A 411 2.39 28.27 -14.29
C ILE A 411 0.93 28.51 -14.70
N CYS A 412 0.63 28.80 -15.97
CA CYS A 412 -0.75 28.95 -16.43
C CYS A 412 -1.54 27.64 -16.33
N ASP A 413 -0.89 26.52 -16.61
CA ASP A 413 -1.53 25.20 -16.65
C ASP A 413 -1.72 24.59 -15.25
N HIS A 414 -0.89 24.98 -14.27
CA HIS A 414 -0.83 24.32 -12.95
C HIS A 414 -0.92 25.28 -11.75
N GLY A 415 -0.87 26.60 -11.96
CA GLY A 415 -0.94 27.62 -10.91
C GLY A 415 -2.36 28.14 -10.67
N ARG A 416 -2.56 28.77 -9.51
CA ARG A 416 -3.79 29.54 -9.21
C ARG A 416 -3.88 30.81 -10.10
N PRO A 417 -5.07 31.40 -10.29
CA PRO A 417 -5.29 32.51 -11.22
C PRO A 417 -4.32 33.68 -11.04
N ALA A 418 -3.97 34.31 -12.16
CA ALA A 418 -2.86 35.26 -12.37
C ALA A 418 -2.80 36.52 -11.46
N SER A 419 -3.72 36.70 -10.51
CA SER A 419 -3.75 37.86 -9.61
C SER A 419 -2.60 37.92 -8.59
N GLU A 420 -1.87 36.81 -8.38
CA GLU A 420 -0.74 36.73 -7.44
C GLU A 420 0.64 36.75 -8.11
N LEU A 421 0.71 36.82 -9.45
CA LEU A 421 1.97 36.72 -10.21
C LEU A 421 2.75 38.04 -10.35
N SER A 422 2.32 39.14 -9.70
CA SER A 422 2.94 40.47 -9.87
C SER A 422 4.32 40.65 -9.19
N MET A 423 4.93 39.58 -8.67
CA MET A 423 6.28 39.59 -8.09
C MET A 423 7.27 38.60 -8.70
N PHE A 424 6.98 38.00 -9.86
CA PHE A 424 7.90 37.10 -10.57
C PHE A 424 8.75 37.79 -11.64
#